data_AF-E8T6F4-F1
#
_entry.id   AF-E8T6F4-F1
#
_cell.length_a   1.000
_cell.length_b   1.000
_cell.length_c   1.000
_cell.angle_alpha   90.00
_cell.angle_beta   90.00
_cell.angle_gamma   90.00
#
_symmetry.space_group_name_H-M   'P 1'
#
loop_
_entity.id
_entity.type
_entity.pdbx_description
1 polymer ?
#
loop_
_entity_poly.entity_id
_entity_poly.type
_entity_poly.pdbx_seq_one_letter_code
_entity_poly.pdbx_strand_id
1 'polypeptide(L)'
;MRERRRERLKSVLVRELSQIIREEIDLPENLFVTVQGVELSKDGSKAKVFISALNREDAVRAVEQLNRAQGYIHHLLGKRLRLKVVPRPEFFVSPEVLL
;
A
#
# COMPACT_ATOMS: atom_id res chain seq x y z
N MET A 1 15.30 -19.49 1.55
CA MET A 1 15.29 -18.72 0.27
C MET A 1 13.94 -18.09 -0.08
N ARG A 2 12.81 -18.84 -0.03
CA ARG A 2 11.46 -18.30 -0.36
C ARG A 2 11.06 -17.11 0.52
N GLU A 3 11.33 -17.18 1.81
CA GLU A 3 11.02 -16.12 2.77
C GLU A 3 11.78 -14.82 2.48
N ARG A 4 13.10 -14.89 2.24
CA ARG A 4 13.92 -13.74 1.84
C ARG A 4 13.42 -13.08 0.54
N ARG A 5 12.89 -13.86 -0.41
CA ARG A 5 12.28 -13.30 -1.63
C ARG A 5 10.96 -12.58 -1.34
N ARG A 6 10.11 -13.13 -0.46
CA ARG A 6 8.87 -12.47 -0.02
C ARG A 6 9.17 -11.18 0.71
N GLU A 7 10.18 -11.16 1.58
CA GLU A 7 10.53 -9.96 2.35
C GLU A 7 11.08 -8.85 1.45
N ARG A 8 11.89 -9.21 0.45
CA ARG A 8 12.31 -8.27 -0.61
C ARG A 8 11.12 -7.71 -1.38
N LEU A 9 10.14 -8.56 -1.73
CA LEU A 9 8.94 -8.11 -2.44
C LEU A 9 8.11 -7.15 -1.58
N LYS A 10 7.93 -7.42 -0.28
CA LYS A 10 7.26 -6.48 0.64
C LYS A 10 7.95 -5.13 0.68
N SER A 11 9.28 -5.12 0.85
CA SER A 11 10.07 -3.88 0.88
C SER A 11 9.93 -3.08 -0.42
N VAL A 12 9.92 -3.77 -1.57
CA VAL A 12 9.66 -3.14 -2.87
C VAL A 12 8.23 -2.58 -2.93
N LEU A 13 7.22 -3.35 -2.52
CA LEU A 13 5.83 -2.89 -2.53
C LEU A 13 5.62 -1.67 -1.64
N VAL A 14 6.19 -1.64 -0.43
CA VAL A 14 6.13 -0.47 0.47
C VAL A 14 6.66 0.77 -0.24
N ARG A 15 7.85 0.68 -0.86
CA ARG A 15 8.45 1.81 -1.58
C ARG A 15 7.59 2.26 -2.76
N GLU A 16 7.19 1.35 -3.63
CA GLU A 16 6.43 1.69 -4.85
C GLU A 16 5.03 2.23 -4.50
N LEU A 17 4.34 1.63 -3.53
CA LEU A 17 3.04 2.13 -3.07
C LEU A 17 3.17 3.50 -2.42
N SER A 18 4.19 3.73 -1.59
CA SER A 18 4.42 5.05 -0.98
C SER A 18 4.63 6.14 -2.03
N GLN A 19 5.32 5.80 -3.11
CA GLN A 19 5.57 6.73 -4.20
C GLN A 19 4.31 6.96 -5.05
N ILE A 20 3.61 5.89 -5.46
CA ILE A 20 2.35 6.00 -6.22
C ILE A 20 1.32 6.83 -5.43
N ILE A 21 1.14 6.55 -4.14
CA ILE A 21 0.16 7.26 -3.32
C ILE A 21 0.48 8.76 -3.27
N ARG A 22 1.75 9.13 -3.18
CA ARG A 22 2.18 10.53 -3.09
C ARG A 22 2.09 11.29 -4.41
N GLU A 23 2.37 10.60 -5.52
CA GLU A 23 2.49 11.24 -6.85
C GLU A 23 1.19 11.20 -7.66
N GLU A 24 0.36 10.18 -7.47
CA GLU A 24 -0.70 9.82 -8.42
C GLU A 24 -2.10 9.82 -7.78
N ILE A 25 -2.18 9.88 -6.44
CA ILE A 25 -3.45 9.89 -5.72
C ILE A 25 -3.67 11.26 -5.11
N ASP A 26 -4.77 11.89 -5.51
CA ASP A 26 -5.23 13.15 -4.97
C ASP A 26 -5.86 12.90 -3.58
N LEU A 27 -5.03 13.02 -2.54
CA LEU A 27 -5.47 13.04 -1.16
C LEU A 27 -5.62 14.50 -0.70
N PRO A 28 -6.57 14.79 0.20
CA PRO A 28 -6.69 16.12 0.79
C PRO A 28 -5.34 16.61 1.35
N GLU A 29 -5.00 17.88 1.13
CA GLU A 29 -3.67 18.44 1.46
C GLU A 29 -3.28 18.28 2.94
N ASN A 30 -4.26 18.18 3.83
CA ASN A 30 -4.06 17.98 5.26
C ASN A 30 -3.87 16.51 5.67
N LEU A 31 -3.95 15.57 4.72
CA LEU A 31 -3.89 14.13 4.97
C LEU A 31 -2.48 13.59 4.77
N PHE A 32 -1.66 13.61 5.82
CA PHE A 32 -0.33 13.02 5.81
C PHE A 32 -0.40 11.52 6.08
N VAL A 33 -0.20 10.72 5.02
CA VAL A 33 -0.32 9.26 5.09
C VAL A 33 1.02 8.57 4.88
N THR A 34 1.25 7.46 5.58
CA THR A 34 2.44 6.63 5.44
C THR A 34 2.04 5.16 5.22
N VAL A 35 2.73 4.49 4.31
CA VAL A 35 2.62 3.02 4.16
C VAL A 35 3.53 2.38 5.20
N GLN A 36 2.95 1.84 6.25
CA GLN A 36 3.71 1.28 7.37
C GLN A 36 4.20 -0.15 7.08
N GLY A 37 3.41 -0.94 6.36
CA GLY A 37 3.76 -2.33 6.08
C GLY A 37 2.87 -3.00 5.07
N VAL A 38 3.35 -4.14 4.57
CA VAL A 38 2.63 -4.99 3.61
C VAL A 38 2.67 -6.45 4.03
N GLU A 39 1.49 -7.06 4.07
CA GLU A 39 1.32 -8.51 4.22
C GLU A 39 0.88 -9.14 2.90
N LEU A 40 1.59 -10.18 2.48
CA LEU A 40 1.27 -10.92 1.27
C LEU A 40 0.46 -12.17 1.61
N SER A 41 -0.59 -12.46 0.83
CA SER A 41 -1.32 -13.72 0.89
C SER A 41 -0.40 -14.92 0.63
N LYS A 42 -0.82 -16.13 1.04
CA LYS A 42 0.01 -17.36 0.89
C LYS A 42 0.50 -17.56 -0.54
N ASP A 43 -0.38 -17.34 -1.52
CA ASP A 43 -0.13 -17.42 -2.96
C ASP A 43 0.50 -16.15 -3.58
N GLY A 44 0.57 -15.04 -2.83
CA GLY A 44 1.15 -13.77 -3.28
C GLY A 44 0.28 -12.98 -4.27
N SER A 45 -0.98 -13.37 -4.47
CA SER A 45 -1.91 -12.67 -5.37
C SER A 45 -2.51 -11.40 -4.76
N LYS A 46 -2.52 -11.28 -3.43
CA LYS A 46 -3.05 -10.14 -2.68
C LYS A 46 -2.01 -9.57 -1.73
N ALA A 47 -2.08 -8.26 -1.51
CA ALA A 47 -1.27 -7.52 -0.57
C ALA A 47 -2.17 -6.69 0.36
N LYS A 48 -2.20 -6.99 1.65
CA LYS A 48 -2.78 -6.09 2.64
C LYS A 48 -1.75 -5.00 2.94
N VAL A 49 -2.17 -3.75 2.83
CA VAL A 49 -1.31 -2.58 2.98
C VAL A 49 -1.81 -1.78 4.17
N PHE A 50 -0.94 -1.58 5.16
CA PHE A 50 -1.28 -0.85 6.37
C PHE A 50 -0.91 0.62 6.22
N ILE A 51 -1.90 1.49 6.42
CA ILE A 51 -1.79 2.94 6.30
C ILE A 51 -1.88 3.56 7.70
N SER A 52 -0.91 4.41 8.01
CA SER A 52 -0.93 5.27 9.19
C SER A 52 -1.05 6.74 8.79
N ALA A 53 -1.58 7.55 9.69
CA ALA A 53 -1.69 8.99 9.60
C ALA A 53 -1.60 9.60 11.01
N LEU A 54 -1.57 10.92 11.11
CA LEU A 54 -1.46 11.66 12.38
C LEU A 54 -2.58 11.35 13.38
N ASN A 55 -3.76 10.97 12.89
CA ASN A 55 -4.85 10.49 13.72
C ASN A 55 -5.62 9.38 12.99
N ARG A 56 -6.45 8.67 13.77
CA ARG A 56 -7.20 7.52 13.26
C ARG A 56 -8.25 7.91 12.22
N GLU A 57 -8.87 9.07 12.37
CA GLU A 57 -9.93 9.55 11.47
C GLU A 57 -9.37 9.83 10.08
N ASP A 58 -8.20 10.45 10.00
CA ASP A 58 -7.47 10.71 8.76
C ASP A 58 -7.00 9.40 8.12
N ALA A 59 -6.52 8.44 8.91
CA ALA A 59 -6.16 7.13 8.40
C ALA A 59 -7.37 6.39 7.80
N VAL A 60 -8.55 6.47 8.44
CA VAL A 60 -9.79 5.88 7.90
C VAL A 60 -10.18 6.54 6.59
N ARG A 61 -10.19 7.87 6.52
CA ARG A 61 -10.51 8.62 5.29
C ARG A 61 -9.56 8.29 4.16
N ALA A 62 -8.25 8.23 4.45
CA ALA A 62 -7.24 7.84 3.48
C ALA A 62 -7.51 6.45 2.92
N VAL A 63 -7.74 5.48 3.81
CA VAL A 63 -7.99 4.09 3.43
C VAL A 63 -9.24 3.96 2.54
N GLU A 64 -10.31 4.70 2.83
CA GLU A 64 -11.50 4.72 1.97
C GLU A 64 -11.18 5.25 0.57
N GLN A 65 -10.46 6.37 0.47
CA GLN A 65 -10.05 6.94 -0.82
C GLN A 65 -9.11 6.01 -1.59
N LEU A 66 -8.11 5.45 -0.93
CA LEU A 66 -7.15 4.52 -1.53
C LEU A 66 -7.82 3.24 -2.04
N ASN A 67 -8.79 2.71 -1.30
CA ASN A 67 -9.55 1.55 -1.74
C ASN A 67 -10.46 1.86 -2.94
N ARG A 68 -11.00 3.08 -3.06
CA ARG A 68 -11.70 3.52 -4.29
C ARG A 68 -10.76 3.60 -5.49
N ALA A 69 -9.52 4.02 -5.27
CA ALA A 69 -8.47 4.09 -6.29
C ALA A 69 -7.70 2.77 -6.52
N GLN A 70 -8.08 1.68 -5.84
CA GLN A 70 -7.34 0.40 -5.83
C GLN A 70 -6.98 -0.11 -7.23
N GLY A 71 -7.94 -0.08 -8.16
CA GLY A 71 -7.72 -0.56 -9.52
C GLY A 71 -6.66 0.26 -10.27
N TYR A 72 -6.68 1.59 -10.09
CA TYR A 72 -5.69 2.48 -10.69
C TYR A 72 -4.30 2.29 -10.08
N ILE A 73 -4.22 2.18 -8.75
CA ILE A 73 -2.96 1.89 -8.05
C ILE A 73 -2.38 0.53 -8.50
N HIS A 74 -3.22 -0.49 -8.64
CA HIS A 74 -2.79 -1.82 -9.13
C HIS A 74 -2.23 -1.76 -10.55
N HIS A 75 -2.87 -0.98 -11.44
CA HIS A 75 -2.37 -0.74 -12.79
C HIS A 75 -1.00 -0.05 -12.79
N LEU A 76 -0.82 0.98 -11.97
CA LEU A 76 0.46 1.69 -11.84
C LEU A 76 1.56 0.78 -11.28
N LEU A 77 1.25 -0.04 -10.26
CA LEU A 77 2.16 -1.07 -9.78
C LEU A 77 2.56 -2.03 -10.90
N GLY A 78 1.62 -2.45 -11.76
CA GLY A 78 1.92 -3.31 -12.88
C GLY A 78 2.85 -2.69 -13.93
N LYS A 79 2.81 -1.37 -14.10
CA LYS A 79 3.77 -0.65 -14.95
C LYS A 79 5.16 -0.55 -14.30
N ARG A 80 5.23 -0.35 -12.99
CA ARG A 80 6.49 -0.17 -12.24
C ARG A 80 7.19 -1.50 -11.93
N LEU A 81 6.43 -2.57 -11.72
CA LEU A 81 6.94 -3.89 -11.30
C LEU A 81 7.01 -4.88 -12.45
N ARG A 82 8.20 -5.47 -12.68
CA ARG A 82 8.40 -6.58 -13.62
C ARG A 82 8.07 -7.93 -12.96
N LEU A 83 6.80 -8.13 -12.61
CA LEU A 83 6.31 -9.36 -11.98
C LEU A 83 5.32 -10.10 -12.88
N LYS A 84 5.37 -11.44 -12.88
CA LYS A 84 4.37 -12.26 -13.57
C LYS A 84 2.97 -12.06 -13.00
N VAL A 85 2.87 -11.92 -11.67
CA VAL A 85 1.64 -11.63 -10.95
C VAL A 85 1.94 -10.48 -10.01
N VAL A 86 1.28 -9.36 -10.25
CA VAL A 86 1.37 -8.16 -9.40
C VAL A 86 0.30 -8.29 -8.31
N PRO A 87 0.69 -8.31 -7.02
CA PRO A 87 -0.29 -8.44 -5.94
C PRO A 87 -1.31 -7.30 -5.98
N ARG A 88 -2.59 -7.62 -5.84
CA ARG A 88 -3.63 -6.60 -5.72
C ARG A 88 -3.56 -5.97 -4.32
N PRO A 89 -3.29 -4.66 -4.19
CA PRO A 89 -3.22 -4.00 -2.88
C PRO A 89 -4.63 -3.84 -2.31
N GLU A 90 -4.80 -4.00 -1.01
CA GLU A 90 -6.03 -3.70 -0.26
C GLU A 90 -5.61 -2.95 1.00
N PHE A 91 -6.19 -1.78 1.22
CA PHE A 91 -5.71 -0.83 2.22
C PHE A 91 -6.49 -0.98 3.52
N PHE A 92 -5.76 -0.95 4.64
CA PHE A 92 -6.30 -1.06 5.99
C PHE A 92 -5.66 0.00 6.87
N VAL A 93 -6.41 0.47 7.87
CA VAL A 93 -5.82 1.30 8.94
C VAL A 93 -4.81 0.46 9.70
N SER A 94 -3.63 1.00 9.92
CA SER A 94 -2.60 0.31 10.68
C SER A 94 -3.08 0.04 12.11
N PRO A 95 -2.84 -1.17 12.65
CA PRO A 95 -3.11 -1.47 14.06
C PRO A 95 -2.13 -0.74 15.01
N GLU A 96 -0.95 -0.36 14.53
CA GLU A 96 0.07 0.34 15.31
C GLU A 96 0.11 1.82 14.93
N VAL A 97 -0.50 2.67 15.75
CA VAL A 97 -0.36 4.13 15.63
C VAL A 97 1.00 4.53 16.19
N LEU A 98 2.01 4.63 15.32
CA LEU A 98 3.29 5.24 15.66
C LEU A 98 3.41 6.56 14.89
N LEU A 99 3.01 7.63 15.58
CA LEU A 99 3.43 9.04 15.56
C LEU A 99 2.25 9.95 15.87
#